data_AF-A0A6L5K436-F1
#
_entry.id   AF-A0A6L5K436-F1
#
_cell.length_a   1.000
_cell.length_b   1.000
_cell.length_c   1.000
_cell.angle_alpha   90.00
_cell.angle_beta   90.00
_cell.angle_gamma   90.00
#
_symmetry.space_group_name_H-M   'P 1'
#
loop_
_entity.id
_entity.type
_entity.pdbx_description
1 polymer ?
#
loop_
_entity_poly.entity_id
_entity_poly.type
_entity_poly.pdbx_seq_one_letter_code
_entity_poly.pdbx_strand_id
1 'polypeptide(L)'
;MENGEIDYLEVVSEGAETEFFEYLNTRGVLKHLADTYPLERKKQEVPLWLYIASDISLRLHGMQSFHGYPLVIRSGGLLNALGPEVGKKTVHPKTGQVTIQCPGFNHKNKYDRQTTCDQDFLRKTARATEADKLVGWFNTEMPRLLEQRGLFDPEGIFIGDASYIFVPDNENYKGSDVLLFDEHNHPVEKEKLSPSQLRRCRYRRCYKWVELIHTNSSGEFFFFVAMHFGAREVS
;
A
#
# COMPACT_ATOMS: atom_id res chain seq x y z
N MET A 1 -1.19 -19.48 29.94
CA MET A 1 -0.51 -19.19 28.66
C MET A 1 0.50 -18.10 28.97
N GLU A 2 1.63 -18.50 29.51
CA GLU A 2 2.74 -17.62 29.86
C GLU A 2 3.74 -17.70 28.69
N ASN A 3 4.07 -16.54 28.14
CA ASN A 3 5.13 -16.30 27.15
C ASN A 3 4.83 -16.67 25.68
N GLY A 4 3.66 -16.25 25.19
CA GLY A 4 3.45 -15.99 23.77
C GLY A 4 3.66 -14.50 23.51
N GLU A 5 4.91 -14.09 23.26
CA GLU A 5 5.20 -12.77 22.70
C GLU A 5 4.54 -12.70 21.32
N ILE A 6 3.42 -11.97 21.24
CA ILE A 6 2.79 -11.61 19.98
C ILE A 6 3.56 -10.41 19.46
N ASP A 7 4.62 -10.68 18.70
CA ASP A 7 5.30 -9.65 17.91
C ASP A 7 4.37 -9.22 16.78
N TYR A 8 3.77 -8.04 16.96
CA TYR A 8 2.91 -7.31 16.03
C TYR A 8 1.53 -7.91 15.75
N LEU A 9 0.53 -7.41 16.47
CA LEU A 9 -0.88 -7.55 16.12
C LEU A 9 -1.54 -6.18 16.20
N GLU A 10 -1.17 -5.29 15.27
CA GLU A 10 -2.01 -4.14 14.99
C GLU A 10 -3.13 -4.59 14.02
N VAL A 11 -3.99 -5.48 14.51
CA VAL A 11 -5.29 -5.67 13.87
C VAL A 11 -6.07 -4.41 14.19
N VAL A 12 -6.22 -3.53 13.21
CA VAL A 12 -7.15 -2.41 13.32
C VAL A 12 -8.49 -2.99 13.76
N SER A 13 -9.02 -2.48 14.88
CA SER A 13 -10.30 -2.96 15.38
C SER A 13 -11.37 -2.78 14.31
N GLU A 14 -12.33 -3.70 14.22
CA GLU A 14 -13.44 -3.62 13.26
C GLU A 14 -14.14 -2.25 13.31
N GLY A 15 -14.29 -1.67 14.52
CA GLY A 15 -14.85 -0.34 14.72
C GLY A 15 -14.00 0.77 14.10
N ALA A 16 -12.70 0.81 14.42
CA ALA A 16 -11.79 1.83 13.89
C ALA A 16 -11.68 1.77 12.36
N GLU A 17 -11.63 0.56 11.78
CA GLU A 17 -11.63 0.40 10.33
C GLU A 17 -12.96 0.84 9.70
N THR A 18 -14.10 0.57 10.36
CA THR A 18 -15.41 1.03 9.90
C THR A 18 -15.45 2.56 9.84
N GLU A 19 -15.09 3.24 10.92
CA GLU A 19 -15.07 4.71 11.00
C GLU A 19 -14.13 5.32 9.95
N PHE A 20 -12.96 4.71 9.76
CA PHE A 20 -12.00 5.11 8.73
C PHE A 20 -12.60 5.04 7.32
N PHE A 21 -13.20 3.92 6.94
CA PHE A 21 -13.79 3.79 5.60
C PHE A 21 -15.07 4.61 5.42
N GLU A 22 -15.87 4.80 6.48
CA GLU A 22 -17.00 5.73 6.45
C GLU A 22 -16.54 7.16 6.19
N TYR A 23 -15.47 7.60 6.84
CA TYR A 23 -14.85 8.89 6.59
C TYR A 23 -14.40 9.03 5.12
N LEU A 24 -13.66 8.04 4.60
CA LEU A 24 -13.21 8.07 3.21
C LEU A 24 -14.37 8.08 2.21
N ASN A 25 -15.41 7.28 2.47
CA ASN A 25 -16.57 7.15 1.59
C ASN A 25 -17.42 8.43 1.59
N THR A 26 -17.81 8.93 2.77
CA THR A 26 -18.65 10.14 2.90
C THR A 26 -18.00 11.40 2.36
N ARG A 27 -16.66 11.49 2.44
CA ARG A 27 -15.90 12.61 1.87
C ARG A 27 -15.64 12.45 0.36
N GLY A 28 -16.02 11.34 -0.26
CA GLY A 28 -15.79 11.05 -1.68
C GLY A 28 -14.31 10.77 -2.01
N VAL A 29 -13.50 10.41 -1.02
CA VAL A 29 -12.06 10.12 -1.20
C VAL A 29 -11.88 8.87 -2.06
N LEU A 30 -12.56 7.77 -1.73
CA LEU A 30 -12.45 6.52 -2.50
C LEU A 30 -12.83 6.70 -3.97
N LYS A 31 -13.84 7.54 -4.24
CA LYS A 31 -14.26 7.88 -5.60
C LYS A 31 -13.18 8.67 -6.33
N HIS A 32 -12.65 9.73 -5.70
CA HIS A 32 -11.59 10.53 -6.29
C HIS A 32 -10.34 9.70 -6.62
N LEU A 33 -9.94 8.83 -5.69
CA LEU A 33 -8.83 7.90 -5.92
C LEU A 33 -9.11 6.98 -7.10
N ALA A 34 -10.33 6.42 -7.19
CA ALA A 34 -10.72 5.55 -8.30
C ALA A 34 -10.76 6.28 -9.66
N ASP A 35 -11.21 7.53 -9.69
CA ASP A 35 -11.35 8.31 -10.91
C ASP A 35 -9.98 8.70 -11.51
N THR A 36 -8.93 8.81 -10.67
CA THR A 36 -7.57 9.19 -11.08
C THR A 36 -6.61 8.00 -11.18
N TYR A 37 -6.99 6.84 -10.65
CA TYR A 37 -6.12 5.67 -10.58
C TYR A 37 -5.65 5.21 -11.98
N PRO A 38 -4.36 4.90 -12.18
CA PRO A 38 -3.77 4.76 -13.50
C PRO A 38 -3.96 3.36 -14.10
N LEU A 39 -5.21 2.91 -14.18
CA LEU A 39 -5.59 1.61 -14.74
C LEU A 39 -6.40 1.77 -16.02
N GLU A 40 -5.83 1.30 -17.13
CA GLU A 40 -6.54 1.24 -18.42
C GLU A 40 -7.28 -0.10 -18.55
N ARG A 41 -8.57 -0.13 -18.18
CA ARG A 41 -9.44 -1.31 -18.38
C ARG A 41 -10.63 -1.03 -19.28
N LYS A 42 -10.78 -1.83 -20.34
CA LYS A 42 -11.92 -1.79 -21.27
C LYS A 42 -13.24 -2.24 -20.65
N LYS A 43 -13.20 -3.08 -19.61
CA LYS A 43 -14.40 -3.60 -18.94
C LYS A 43 -14.23 -3.56 -17.44
N GLN A 44 -15.11 -2.82 -16.78
CA GLN A 44 -15.14 -2.67 -15.33
C GLN A 44 -16.39 -3.35 -14.77
N GLU A 45 -16.28 -4.65 -14.49
CA GLU A 45 -17.39 -5.46 -13.95
C GLU A 45 -17.50 -5.38 -12.43
N VAL A 46 -16.45 -4.88 -11.79
CA VAL A 46 -16.36 -4.54 -10.37
C VAL A 46 -15.74 -3.15 -10.32
N PRO A 47 -16.30 -2.21 -9.54
CA PRO A 47 -15.78 -0.84 -9.47
C PRO A 47 -14.34 -0.75 -8.96
N LEU A 48 -13.57 0.19 -9.50
CA LEU A 48 -12.18 0.40 -9.10
C LEU A 48 -12.05 0.95 -7.67
N TRP A 49 -13.02 1.73 -7.19
CA TRP A 49 -13.06 2.17 -5.80
C TRP A 49 -13.10 0.99 -4.82
N LEU A 50 -13.71 -0.15 -5.22
CA LEU A 50 -13.73 -1.34 -4.37
C LEU A 50 -12.34 -1.95 -4.31
N TYR A 51 -11.62 -2.03 -5.43
CA TYR A 51 -10.23 -2.48 -5.43
C TYR A 51 -9.37 -1.63 -4.49
N ILE A 52 -9.47 -0.30 -4.57
CA ILE A 52 -8.70 0.62 -3.72
C ILE A 52 -9.05 0.42 -2.24
N ALA A 53 -10.34 0.37 -1.91
CA ALA A 53 -10.77 0.16 -0.53
C ALA A 53 -10.32 -1.22 0.02
N SER A 54 -10.45 -2.27 -0.79
CA SER A 54 -9.98 -3.62 -0.46
C SER A 54 -8.47 -3.72 -0.27
N ASP A 55 -7.68 -3.03 -1.10
CA ASP A 55 -6.22 -3.02 -0.97
C ASP A 55 -5.79 -2.26 0.29
N ILE A 56 -6.38 -1.10 0.57
CA ILE A 56 -6.15 -0.36 1.83
C ILE A 56 -6.50 -1.24 3.03
N SER A 57 -7.66 -1.90 3.01
CA SER A 57 -8.10 -2.79 4.10
C SER A 57 -7.12 -3.94 4.31
N LEU A 58 -6.64 -4.58 3.23
CA LEU A 58 -5.58 -5.59 3.33
C LEU A 58 -4.31 -5.04 4.00
N ARG A 59 -3.87 -3.83 3.64
CA ARG A 59 -2.69 -3.19 4.26
C ARG A 59 -2.88 -2.86 5.73
N LEU A 60 -4.05 -2.34 6.11
CA LEU A 60 -4.41 -2.05 7.50
C LEU A 60 -4.40 -3.31 8.38
N HIS A 61 -4.67 -4.48 7.79
CA HIS A 61 -4.59 -5.78 8.48
C HIS A 61 -3.21 -6.46 8.34
N GLY A 62 -2.18 -5.76 7.84
CA GLY A 62 -0.84 -6.32 7.63
C GLY A 62 -0.77 -7.41 6.56
N MET A 63 -1.82 -7.60 5.76
CA MET A 63 -1.91 -8.67 4.77
C MET A 63 -1.24 -8.26 3.46
N GLN A 64 -0.12 -8.92 3.16
CA GLN A 64 0.63 -8.70 1.91
C GLN A 64 0.10 -9.51 0.71
N SER A 65 -0.73 -10.52 0.98
CA SER A 65 -1.28 -11.42 -0.03
C SER A 65 -2.77 -11.21 -0.23
N PHE A 66 -3.20 -11.07 -1.49
CA PHE A 66 -4.63 -11.02 -1.84
C PHE A 66 -5.39 -12.28 -1.41
N HIS A 67 -4.72 -13.41 -1.19
CA HIS A 67 -5.35 -14.61 -0.64
C HIS A 67 -5.96 -14.42 0.75
N GLY A 68 -5.49 -13.41 1.50
CA GLY A 68 -6.05 -13.02 2.78
C GLY A 68 -7.41 -12.32 2.70
N TYR A 69 -7.83 -11.89 1.52
CA TYR A 69 -9.00 -11.03 1.35
C TYR A 69 -10.30 -11.60 1.96
N PRO A 70 -10.63 -12.90 1.81
CA PRO A 70 -11.83 -13.47 2.43
C PRO A 70 -11.81 -13.45 3.97
N LEU A 71 -10.62 -13.42 4.59
CA LEU A 71 -10.49 -13.27 6.03
C LEU A 71 -10.72 -11.82 6.43
N VAL A 72 -10.00 -10.90 5.79
CA VAL A 72 -10.06 -9.46 6.10
C VAL A 72 -11.47 -8.88 5.93
N ILE A 73 -12.20 -9.24 4.86
CA ILE A 73 -13.59 -8.76 4.71
C ILE A 73 -14.54 -9.30 5.79
N ARG A 74 -14.26 -10.48 6.35
CA ARG A 74 -15.09 -11.07 7.41
C ARG A 74 -14.79 -10.45 8.77
N SER A 75 -13.51 -10.23 9.09
CA SER A 75 -13.08 -9.72 10.40
C SER A 75 -12.99 -8.20 10.47
N GLY A 76 -12.83 -7.52 9.33
CA GLY A 76 -12.64 -6.09 9.24
C GLY A 76 -13.92 -5.27 9.13
N GLY A 77 -13.77 -3.95 9.25
CA GLY A 77 -14.82 -2.94 9.23
C GLY A 77 -15.23 -2.46 7.84
N LEU A 78 -14.45 -2.75 6.80
CA LEU A 78 -14.72 -2.27 5.44
C LEU A 78 -16.15 -2.59 4.97
N LEU A 79 -16.63 -3.82 5.20
CA LEU A 79 -17.96 -4.22 4.75
C LEU A 79 -19.08 -3.42 5.44
N ASN A 80 -18.89 -3.07 6.72
CA ASN A 80 -19.85 -2.29 7.48
C ASN A 80 -19.94 -0.87 6.91
N ALA A 81 -18.80 -0.26 6.56
CA ALA A 81 -18.71 1.08 6.01
C ALA A 81 -19.28 1.23 4.58
N LEU A 82 -19.20 0.16 3.77
CA LEU A 82 -19.71 0.17 2.39
C LEU A 82 -21.23 -0.04 2.29
N GLY A 83 -21.85 -0.53 3.36
CA GLY A 83 -23.29 -0.73 3.45
C GLY A 83 -23.83 -1.99 2.75
N PRO A 84 -25.12 -2.28 2.98
CA PRO A 84 -25.74 -3.57 2.63
C PRO A 84 -25.84 -3.84 1.11
N GLU A 85 -25.79 -2.79 0.28
CA GLU A 85 -25.80 -2.92 -1.19
C GLU A 85 -24.53 -3.59 -1.72
N VAL A 86 -23.42 -3.46 -0.99
CA VAL A 86 -22.13 -4.09 -1.35
C VAL A 86 -22.02 -5.47 -0.71
N GLY A 87 -22.44 -5.58 0.54
CA GLY A 87 -22.68 -6.85 1.21
C GLY A 87 -22.98 -6.66 2.69
N LYS A 88 -23.47 -7.72 3.32
CA LYS A 88 -23.88 -7.70 4.72
C LYS A 88 -23.37 -8.93 5.45
N LYS A 89 -22.85 -8.74 6.67
CA LYS A 89 -22.57 -9.83 7.61
C LYS A 89 -23.90 -10.32 8.20
N THR A 90 -24.12 -11.63 8.13
CA THR A 90 -25.29 -12.30 8.68
C THR A 90 -24.81 -13.38 9.64
N VAL A 91 -25.34 -13.40 10.85
CA VAL A 91 -25.03 -14.43 11.84
C VAL A 91 -26.05 -15.56 11.69
N HIS A 92 -25.57 -16.77 11.45
CA HIS A 92 -26.46 -17.93 11.38
C HIS A 92 -27.07 -18.21 12.77
N PRO A 93 -28.41 -18.17 12.93
CA PRO A 93 -29.05 -18.16 14.26
C PRO A 93 -28.75 -19.37 15.15
N LYS A 94 -28.43 -20.53 14.54
CA LYS A 94 -28.18 -21.78 15.28
C LYS A 94 -26.71 -22.07 15.56
N THR A 95 -25.81 -21.61 14.70
CA THR A 95 -24.38 -21.96 14.78
C THR A 95 -23.52 -20.79 15.25
N GLY A 96 -24.06 -19.57 15.27
CA GLY A 96 -23.30 -18.35 15.54
C GLY A 96 -22.30 -18.00 14.44
N GLN A 97 -22.26 -18.76 13.34
CA GLN A 97 -21.31 -18.55 12.27
C GLN A 97 -21.65 -17.28 11.50
N VAL A 98 -20.68 -16.39 11.35
CA VAL A 98 -20.79 -15.20 10.50
C VAL A 98 -20.61 -15.64 9.05
N THR A 99 -21.64 -15.40 8.23
CA THR A 99 -21.57 -15.48 6.77
C THR A 99 -21.69 -14.09 6.18
N ILE A 100 -21.18 -13.91 4.97
CA ILE A 100 -21.37 -12.68 4.21
C ILE A 100 -22.32 -12.99 3.07
N GLN A 101 -23.33 -12.13 2.93
CA GLN A 101 -24.19 -12.10 1.76
C GLN A 101 -23.81 -10.90 0.91
N CYS A 102 -23.33 -11.15 -0.31
CA CYS A 102 -22.98 -10.09 -1.28
C CYS A 102 -23.86 -10.20 -2.52
N PRO A 103 -24.65 -9.17 -2.88
CA PRO A 103 -25.38 -9.12 -4.15
C PRO A 103 -24.45 -9.23 -5.36
N GLY A 104 -23.26 -8.61 -5.25
CA GLY A 104 -22.25 -8.58 -6.28
C GLY A 104 -22.51 -7.53 -7.36
N PHE A 105 -21.46 -7.17 -8.09
CA PHE A 105 -21.48 -6.11 -9.11
C PHE A 105 -21.83 -6.61 -10.52
N ASN A 106 -22.03 -7.93 -10.67
CA ASN A 106 -22.42 -8.57 -11.93
C ASN A 106 -23.04 -9.96 -11.68
N HIS A 107 -23.78 -10.44 -12.69
CA HIS A 107 -24.53 -11.70 -12.64
C HIS A 107 -23.80 -12.90 -13.27
N LYS A 108 -22.47 -12.93 -13.21
CA LYS A 108 -21.70 -14.02 -13.83
C LYS A 108 -21.58 -15.29 -12.99
N ASN A 109 -21.77 -15.15 -11.67
CA ASN A 109 -21.60 -16.26 -10.75
C ASN A 109 -22.89 -17.09 -10.68
N LYS A 110 -22.75 -18.42 -10.68
CA LYS A 110 -23.86 -19.37 -10.49
C LYS A 110 -24.10 -19.74 -9.02
N TYR A 111 -23.33 -19.15 -8.11
CA TYR A 111 -23.31 -19.44 -6.68
C TYR A 111 -23.29 -18.15 -5.88
N ASP A 112 -23.77 -18.23 -4.65
CA ASP A 112 -23.79 -17.10 -3.72
C ASP A 112 -22.37 -16.64 -3.38
N ARG A 113 -22.17 -15.32 -3.44
CA ARG A 113 -20.86 -14.72 -3.15
C ARG A 113 -20.63 -14.67 -1.65
N GLN A 114 -19.46 -15.13 -1.23
CA GLN A 114 -18.96 -15.12 0.15
C GLN A 114 -18.09 -13.88 0.46
N THR A 115 -17.80 -13.07 -0.56
CA THR A 115 -17.00 -11.84 -0.50
C THR A 115 -17.56 -10.83 -1.51
N THR A 116 -17.29 -9.54 -1.31
CA THR A 116 -17.79 -8.45 -2.19
C THR A 116 -17.24 -8.55 -3.61
N CYS A 117 -15.98 -8.97 -3.73
CA CYS A 117 -15.34 -9.39 -4.98
C CYS A 117 -14.45 -10.61 -4.73
N ASP A 118 -14.03 -11.28 -5.80
CA ASP A 118 -13.07 -12.38 -5.70
C ASP A 118 -11.65 -11.82 -5.43
N GLN A 119 -10.85 -12.48 -4.60
CA GLN A 119 -9.44 -12.11 -4.40
C GLN A 119 -8.64 -12.02 -5.71
N ASP A 120 -9.04 -12.83 -6.69
CA ASP A 120 -8.42 -12.93 -7.99
C ASP A 120 -8.72 -11.68 -8.85
N PHE A 121 -9.82 -10.97 -8.56
CA PHE A 121 -10.05 -9.63 -9.12
C PHE A 121 -9.02 -8.63 -8.58
N LEU A 122 -8.72 -8.63 -7.28
CA LEU A 122 -7.74 -7.72 -6.68
C LEU A 122 -6.35 -7.98 -7.29
N ARG A 123 -5.92 -9.24 -7.27
CA ARG A 123 -4.65 -9.68 -7.86
C ARG A 123 -4.52 -9.29 -9.34
N LYS A 124 -5.56 -9.52 -10.15
CA LYS A 124 -5.55 -9.15 -11.57
C LYS A 124 -5.57 -7.64 -11.80
N THR A 125 -6.11 -6.87 -10.87
CA THR A 125 -6.17 -5.41 -10.96
C THR A 125 -4.82 -4.80 -10.60
N ALA A 126 -4.22 -5.25 -9.50
CA ALA A 126 -2.85 -4.89 -9.13
C ALA A 126 -1.85 -5.23 -10.25
N ARG A 127 -1.89 -6.47 -10.77
CA ARG A 127 -1.01 -6.91 -11.87
C ARG A 127 -1.18 -6.13 -13.17
N ALA A 128 -2.37 -5.60 -13.43
CA ALA A 128 -2.66 -4.84 -14.65
C ALA A 128 -2.28 -3.36 -14.53
N THR A 129 -1.89 -2.89 -13.35
CA THR A 129 -1.44 -1.52 -13.13
C THR A 129 0.06 -1.45 -13.39
N GLU A 130 0.50 -0.60 -14.32
CA GLU A 130 1.93 -0.40 -14.59
C GLU A 130 2.60 0.29 -13.40
N ALA A 131 3.73 -0.26 -12.95
CA ALA A 131 4.40 0.16 -11.71
C ALA A 131 4.80 1.65 -11.73
N ASP A 132 5.43 2.11 -12.81
CA ASP A 132 5.88 3.51 -12.93
C ASP A 132 4.69 4.49 -12.95
N LYS A 133 3.57 4.09 -13.59
CA LYS A 133 2.35 4.89 -13.56
C LYS A 133 1.74 4.94 -12.17
N LEU A 134 1.76 3.83 -11.43
CA LEU A 134 1.27 3.77 -10.06
C LEU A 134 2.10 4.66 -9.11
N VAL A 135 3.43 4.58 -9.20
CA VAL A 135 4.33 5.44 -8.41
C VAL A 135 4.13 6.91 -8.80
N GLY A 136 4.03 7.22 -10.09
CA GLY A 136 3.74 8.57 -10.57
C GLY A 136 2.40 9.10 -10.05
N TRP A 137 1.34 8.29 -10.10
CA TRP A 137 0.03 8.62 -9.54
C TRP A 137 0.10 8.84 -8.03
N PHE A 138 0.77 7.95 -7.28
CA PHE A 138 0.96 8.10 -5.84
C PHE A 138 1.69 9.42 -5.53
N ASN A 139 2.79 9.71 -6.21
CA ASN A 139 3.59 10.92 -5.98
C ASN A 139 2.91 12.23 -6.39
N THR A 140 1.77 12.18 -7.08
CA THR A 140 1.09 13.39 -7.59
C THR A 140 -0.33 13.54 -7.06
N GLU A 141 -1.16 12.51 -7.23
CA GLU A 141 -2.58 12.57 -6.87
C GLU A 141 -2.79 12.43 -5.36
N MET A 142 -2.00 11.60 -4.65
CA MET A 142 -2.14 11.49 -3.19
C MET A 142 -1.76 12.79 -2.46
N PRO A 143 -0.59 13.42 -2.71
CA PRO A 143 -0.25 14.72 -2.10
C PRO A 143 -1.29 15.80 -2.39
N ARG A 144 -1.75 15.90 -3.65
CA ARG A 144 -2.80 16.87 -4.04
C ARG A 144 -4.09 16.64 -3.28
N LEU A 145 -4.52 15.38 -3.13
CA LEU A 145 -5.72 15.06 -2.37
C LEU A 145 -5.55 15.43 -0.90
N LEU A 146 -4.41 15.10 -0.27
CA LEU A 146 -4.15 15.42 1.12
C LEU A 146 -4.15 16.94 1.36
N GLU A 147 -3.53 17.70 0.47
CA GLU A 147 -3.52 19.17 0.49
C GLU A 147 -4.94 19.75 0.34
N GLN A 148 -5.69 19.32 -0.68
CA GLN A 148 -7.07 19.78 -0.92
C GLN A 148 -8.01 19.50 0.25
N ARG A 149 -7.71 18.47 1.05
CA ARG A 149 -8.50 18.08 2.22
C ARG A 149 -7.96 18.66 3.53
N GLY A 150 -6.84 19.39 3.50
CA GLY A 150 -6.20 19.95 4.70
C GLY A 150 -5.75 18.87 5.68
N LEU A 151 -5.27 17.73 5.16
CA LEU A 151 -4.84 16.58 5.95
C LEU A 151 -3.34 16.61 6.32
N PHE A 152 -2.59 17.54 5.73
CA PHE A 152 -1.25 17.83 6.22
C PHE A 152 -1.32 18.56 7.55
N ASP A 153 -0.42 18.17 8.45
CA ASP A 153 -0.24 18.89 9.71
C ASP A 153 0.30 20.31 9.45
N PRO A 154 -0.22 21.34 10.14
CA PRO A 154 0.20 22.73 9.96
C PRO A 154 1.68 23.00 10.22
N GLU A 155 2.38 22.18 11.01
CA GLU A 155 3.82 22.31 11.22
C GLU A 155 4.62 22.08 9.93
N GLY A 156 4.06 21.33 8.97
CA GLY A 156 4.66 21.17 7.65
C GLY A 156 6.03 20.49 7.68
N ILE A 157 6.26 19.56 8.61
CA ILE A 157 7.54 18.86 8.74
C ILE A 157 7.59 17.70 7.75
N PHE A 158 8.45 17.85 6.75
CA PHE A 158 8.76 16.81 5.77
C PHE A 158 10.19 16.29 5.95
N ILE A 159 10.34 14.97 5.93
CA ILE A 159 11.62 14.27 6.05
C ILE A 159 11.86 13.49 4.76
N GLY A 160 12.99 13.76 4.10
CA GLY A 160 13.49 12.94 3.01
C GLY A 160 14.40 11.85 3.56
N ASP A 161 13.99 10.59 3.47
CA ASP A 161 14.85 9.45 3.79
C ASP A 161 15.33 8.77 2.50
N ALA A 162 16.59 8.30 2.51
CA ALA A 162 17.15 7.58 1.38
C ALA A 162 17.94 6.36 1.85
N SER A 163 17.54 5.21 1.33
CA SER A 163 18.12 3.91 1.63
C SER A 163 18.59 3.20 0.36
N TYR A 164 19.60 2.33 0.50
CA TYR A 164 20.11 1.52 -0.60
C TYR A 164 19.72 0.05 -0.41
N ILE A 165 19.00 -0.50 -1.37
CA ILE A 165 18.62 -1.92 -1.37
C ILE A 165 19.60 -2.68 -2.23
N PHE A 166 20.49 -3.45 -1.59
CA PHE A 166 21.47 -4.27 -2.27
C PHE A 166 20.83 -5.49 -2.91
N VAL A 167 21.21 -5.77 -4.16
CA VAL A 167 20.75 -6.92 -4.91
C VAL A 167 21.94 -7.71 -5.47
N PRO A 168 21.77 -9.02 -5.72
CA PRO A 168 22.77 -9.79 -6.46
C PRO A 168 23.10 -9.12 -7.80
N ASP A 169 24.35 -9.24 -8.23
CA ASP A 169 24.77 -8.71 -9.52
C ASP A 169 24.19 -9.56 -10.65
N ASN A 170 23.03 -9.15 -11.18
CA ASN A 170 22.24 -9.88 -12.15
C ASN A 170 21.43 -8.89 -13.02
N GLU A 171 21.45 -9.09 -14.35
CA GLU A 171 20.77 -8.24 -15.33
C GLU A 171 19.24 -8.19 -15.18
N ASN A 172 18.65 -9.16 -14.48
CA ASN A 172 17.21 -9.17 -14.21
C ASN A 172 16.77 -8.04 -13.27
N TYR A 173 17.70 -7.44 -12.50
CA TYR A 173 17.43 -6.24 -11.68
C TYR A 173 17.47 -4.98 -12.55
N LYS A 174 16.48 -4.84 -13.43
CA LYS A 174 16.33 -3.68 -14.31
C LYS A 174 16.15 -2.41 -13.48
N GLY A 175 16.76 -1.31 -13.93
CA GLY A 175 16.74 -0.03 -13.22
C GLY A 175 17.57 0.01 -11.93
N SER A 176 18.41 -1.01 -11.68
CA SER A 176 19.41 -0.94 -10.61
C SER A 176 20.70 -0.27 -11.11
N ASP A 177 21.51 0.21 -10.16
CA ASP A 177 22.78 0.87 -10.44
C ASP A 177 23.94 0.18 -9.70
N VAL A 178 25.17 0.34 -10.18
CA VAL A 178 26.36 -0.21 -9.54
C VAL A 178 27.19 0.93 -8.97
N LEU A 179 27.17 1.07 -7.64
CA LEU A 179 27.84 2.14 -6.91
C LEU A 179 28.99 1.60 -6.06
N LEU A 180 29.96 2.46 -5.78
CA LEU A 180 31.05 2.17 -4.84
C LEU A 180 30.61 2.52 -3.42
N PHE A 181 30.77 1.57 -2.49
CA PHE A 181 30.42 1.74 -1.08
C PHE A 181 31.64 1.57 -0.18
N ASP A 182 31.69 2.29 0.94
CA ASP A 182 32.67 2.11 2.01
C ASP A 182 32.34 0.89 2.91
N GLU A 183 33.14 0.69 3.97
CA GLU A 183 32.96 -0.40 4.93
C GLU A 183 31.67 -0.30 5.78
N HIS A 184 31.02 0.86 5.76
CA HIS A 184 29.78 1.16 6.46
C HIS A 184 28.56 1.22 5.51
N ASN A 185 28.73 0.84 4.24
CA ASN A 185 27.70 0.90 3.20
C ASN A 185 27.22 2.31 2.85
N HIS A 186 28.07 3.32 3.01
CA HIS A 186 27.81 4.64 2.45
C HIS A 186 28.33 4.73 1.01
N PRO A 187 27.55 5.30 0.07
CA PRO A 187 28.01 5.54 -1.29
C PRO A 187 29.15 6.57 -1.28
N VAL A 188 30.21 6.30 -2.03
CA VAL A 188 31.41 7.15 -2.09
C VAL A 188 31.84 7.40 -3.53
N GLU A 189 32.41 8.59 -3.76
CA GLU A 189 33.03 8.94 -5.05
C GLU A 189 34.50 8.51 -5.03
N LYS A 190 34.90 7.69 -5.99
CA LYS A 190 36.25 7.11 -6.05
C LYS A 190 37.34 8.19 -6.06
N GLU A 191 37.08 9.31 -6.72
CA GLU A 191 37.99 10.44 -6.92
C GLU A 191 38.33 11.17 -5.61
N LYS A 192 37.47 11.04 -4.59
CA LYS A 192 37.63 11.68 -3.28
C LYS A 192 38.36 10.81 -2.26
N LEU A 193 38.77 9.60 -2.64
CA LEU A 193 39.34 8.61 -1.72
C LEU A 193 40.85 8.47 -1.88
N SER A 194 41.55 8.33 -0.75
CA SER A 194 42.95 7.89 -0.74
C SER A 194 43.06 6.41 -1.16
N PRO A 195 44.24 5.94 -1.60
CA PRO A 195 44.44 4.53 -1.98
C PRO A 195 44.15 3.53 -0.85
N SER A 196 44.34 3.91 0.42
CA SER A 196 44.03 3.05 1.56
C SER A 196 42.52 2.92 1.80
N GLN A 197 41.76 4.00 1.65
CA GLN A 197 40.30 4.00 1.75
C GLN A 197 39.68 3.20 0.60
N LEU A 198 40.15 3.42 -0.63
CA LEU A 198 39.63 2.73 -1.81
C LEU A 198 39.74 1.20 -1.71
N ARG A 199 40.79 0.68 -1.04
CA ARG A 199 40.96 -0.78 -0.80
C ARG A 199 39.88 -1.39 0.08
N ARG A 200 39.22 -0.59 0.93
CA ARG A 200 38.12 -1.03 1.80
C ARG A 200 36.75 -0.91 1.13
N CYS A 201 36.68 -0.23 -0.01
CA CYS A 201 35.44 -0.07 -0.74
C CYS A 201 35.10 -1.30 -1.60
N ARG A 202 33.80 -1.45 -1.89
CA ARG A 202 33.25 -2.51 -2.74
C ARG A 202 32.22 -1.93 -3.69
N TYR A 203 32.27 -2.34 -4.96
CA TYR A 203 31.16 -2.09 -5.88
C TYR A 203 30.01 -3.02 -5.55
N ARG A 204 28.79 -2.48 -5.50
CA ARG A 204 27.57 -3.23 -5.22
C ARG A 204 26.46 -2.77 -6.15
N ARG A 205 25.71 -3.73 -6.70
CA ARG A 205 24.46 -3.44 -7.39
C ARG A 205 23.38 -3.12 -6.37
N CYS A 206 22.64 -2.04 -6.59
CA CYS A 206 21.62 -1.57 -5.67
C CYS A 206 20.51 -0.81 -6.38
N TYR A 207 19.37 -0.71 -5.70
CA TYR A 207 18.38 0.33 -5.95
C TYR A 207 18.52 1.43 -4.89
N LYS A 208 18.26 2.67 -5.28
CA LYS A 208 18.03 3.77 -4.36
C LYS A 208 16.53 3.84 -4.09
N TRP A 209 16.18 3.73 -2.82
CA TRP A 209 14.83 3.90 -2.30
C TRP A 209 14.80 5.26 -1.59
N VAL A 210 13.97 6.18 -2.05
CA VAL A 210 13.80 7.52 -1.46
C VAL A 210 12.36 7.68 -1.04
N GLU A 211 12.13 8.14 0.18
CA GLU A 211 10.82 8.43 0.72
C GLU A 211 10.73 9.88 1.15
N LEU A 212 9.58 10.48 0.89
CA LEU A 212 9.17 11.73 1.50
C LEU A 212 8.11 11.41 2.54
N ILE A 213 8.43 11.70 3.80
CA ILE A 213 7.59 11.42 4.96
C ILE A 213 7.08 12.75 5.51
N HIS A 214 5.80 12.79 5.91
CA HIS A 214 5.23 13.92 6.64
C HIS A 214 4.93 13.51 8.09
N THR A 215 5.29 14.37 9.05
CA THR A 215 5.15 14.12 10.50
C THR A 215 4.98 15.46 11.26
N ASN A 216 4.93 15.41 12.59
CA ASN A 216 4.96 16.56 13.48
C ASN A 216 6.17 16.48 14.44
N SER A 217 6.44 17.57 15.14
CA SER A 217 7.59 17.68 16.04
C SER A 217 7.55 16.73 17.24
N SER A 218 6.36 16.27 17.64
CA SER A 218 6.15 15.27 18.69
C SER A 218 6.36 13.83 18.20
N GLY A 219 6.40 13.59 16.89
CA GLY A 219 6.54 12.26 16.30
C GLY A 219 5.34 11.35 16.54
N GLU A 220 4.15 11.91 16.75
CA GLU A 220 2.93 11.16 17.07
C GLU A 220 2.37 10.36 15.89
N PHE A 221 2.68 10.80 14.67
CA PHE A 221 2.30 10.10 13.45
C PHE A 221 3.36 10.31 12.37
N PHE A 222 3.37 9.43 11.38
CA PHE A 222 4.01 9.70 10.11
C PHE A 222 3.24 9.04 8.98
N PHE A 223 3.32 9.61 7.78
CA PHE A 223 2.84 8.94 6.57
C PHE A 223 3.70 9.28 5.37
N PHE A 224 3.76 8.35 4.42
CA PHE A 224 4.47 8.52 3.16
C PHE A 224 3.67 9.42 2.21
N VAL A 225 4.34 10.41 1.65
CA VAL A 225 3.77 11.42 0.74
C VAL A 225 4.22 11.16 -0.69
N ALA A 226 5.48 10.76 -0.86
CA ALA A 226 6.04 10.40 -2.14
C ALA A 226 7.14 9.36 -1.95
N MET A 227 7.41 8.59 -2.99
CA MET A 227 8.53 7.67 -3.01
C MET A 227 9.13 7.51 -4.41
N HIS A 228 10.41 7.17 -4.44
CA HIS A 228 11.11 6.80 -5.66
C HIS A 228 11.91 5.52 -5.41
N PHE A 229 11.81 4.57 -6.33
CA PHE A 229 12.60 3.34 -6.32
C PHE A 229 13.22 3.14 -7.69
N GLY A 230 14.55 3.19 -7.74
CA GLY A 230 15.24 3.12 -9.03
C GLY A 230 16.74 3.29 -8.94
N ALA A 231 17.36 3.54 -10.09
CA ALA A 231 18.76 3.89 -10.16
C ALA A 231 18.99 5.25 -9.51
N ARG A 232 20.25 5.58 -9.20
CA ARG A 232 20.57 6.94 -8.76
C ARG A 232 20.28 7.89 -9.92
N GLU A 233 19.30 8.79 -9.77
CA GLU A 233 19.19 9.91 -10.71
C GLU A 233 20.48 10.74 -10.65
N VAL A 234 21.09 10.96 -11.82
CA VAL A 234 22.24 11.83 -11.99
C VAL A 234 21.69 13.26 -11.92
N SER A 235 21.76 13.87 -10.74
CA SER A 235 21.58 15.30 -10.53
C SER A 235 22.65 16.10 -11.26
#